data_AF-A0A7Y5SA63-F1
#
_entry.id   AF-A0A7Y5SA63-F1
#
_cell.length_a   1.000
_cell.length_b   1.000
_cell.length_c   1.000
_cell.angle_alpha   90.00
_cell.angle_beta   90.00
_cell.angle_gamma   90.00
#
_symmetry.space_group_name_H-M   'P 1'
#
loop_
_entity.id
_entity.type
_entity.pdbx_description
1 polymer ?
#
loop_
_entity_poly.entity_id
_entity_poly.type
_entity_poly.pdbx_seq_one_letter_code
_entity_poly.pdbx_strand_id
1 'polypeptide(L)'
;MNPLRTLLQLAALAFAALNLSGCASSEGPTTFDVAPGQYTRAFNTARETLRDQFYSIDRVDAEAGVISTFPKDSAGLATPWDSDQSSLKQEWEDLAADQRRTIRVVFERQPGGPEPALGRVTVVVDRRYRPGIRIPAKSVKSASLTQDPALAQRAMWPAYDVAVEEDRALAARLAGEIASRLAEPDVTRAAPVEAASDELAPMEPAPAAAQSTNGSVDADVP
;
A
#
# COMPACT_ATOMS: atom_id res chain seq x y z
N MET A 1 -25.61 -32.09 -41.25
CA MET A 1 -24.63 -31.30 -40.47
C MET A 1 -24.59 -29.90 -41.06
N ASN A 2 -24.82 -28.84 -40.28
CA ASN A 2 -24.84 -27.46 -40.79
C ASN A 2 -23.43 -26.85 -40.73
N PRO A 3 -22.76 -26.59 -41.87
CA PRO A 3 -21.38 -26.09 -41.90
C PRO A 3 -21.24 -24.72 -41.23
N LEU A 4 -22.30 -23.91 -41.24
CA LEU A 4 -22.35 -22.60 -40.57
C LEU A 4 -22.19 -22.71 -39.04
N ARG A 5 -22.75 -23.75 -38.41
CA ARG A 5 -22.68 -23.96 -36.95
C ARG A 5 -21.26 -24.36 -36.52
N THR A 6 -20.58 -25.16 -37.32
CA THR A 6 -19.20 -25.61 -37.06
C THR A 6 -18.20 -24.46 -37.17
N LEU A 7 -18.36 -23.58 -38.17
CA LEU A 7 -17.53 -22.37 -38.32
C LEU A 7 -17.70 -21.40 -37.15
N LEU A 8 -18.93 -21.16 -36.70
CA LEU A 8 -19.21 -20.32 -35.53
C LEU A 8 -18.60 -20.88 -34.24
N GLN A 9 -18.68 -22.20 -34.03
CA GLN A 9 -18.06 -22.85 -32.87
C GLN A 9 -16.52 -22.75 -32.89
N LEU A 10 -15.89 -22.93 -34.05
CA LEU A 10 -14.44 -22.78 -34.19
C LEU A 10 -13.98 -21.33 -33.99
N ALA A 11 -14.73 -20.36 -34.52
CA ALA A 11 -14.43 -18.94 -34.32
C ALA A 11 -14.56 -18.52 -32.85
N ALA A 12 -15.60 -18.98 -32.14
CA ALA A 12 -15.77 -18.72 -30.71
C ALA A 12 -14.65 -19.36 -29.87
N LEU A 13 -14.22 -20.58 -30.21
CA LEU A 13 -13.10 -21.26 -29.54
C LEU A 13 -11.77 -20.57 -29.80
N ALA A 14 -11.51 -20.12 -31.03
CA ALA A 14 -10.31 -19.38 -31.37
C ALA A 14 -10.28 -18.01 -30.67
N PHE A 15 -11.41 -17.30 -30.62
CA PHE A 15 -11.52 -16.04 -29.90
C PHE A 15 -11.32 -16.24 -28.39
N ALA A 16 -11.92 -17.28 -27.79
CA ALA A 16 -11.68 -17.62 -26.39
C ALA A 16 -10.19 -17.94 -26.13
N ALA A 17 -9.55 -18.73 -27.00
CA ALA A 17 -8.13 -19.07 -26.87
C ALA A 17 -7.19 -17.86 -27.01
N LEU A 18 -7.51 -16.90 -27.88
CA LEU A 18 -6.75 -15.66 -28.04
C LEU A 18 -6.86 -14.74 -26.81
N ASN A 19 -7.99 -14.77 -26.10
CA ASN A 19 -8.18 -14.00 -24.86
C ASN A 19 -7.58 -14.71 -23.62
N LEU A 20 -7.22 -16.00 -23.73
CA LEU A 20 -6.58 -16.78 -22.66
C LEU A 20 -5.05 -16.69 -22.66
N SER A 21 -4.44 -16.10 -23.70
CA SER A 21 -2.99 -15.87 -23.77
C SER A 21 -2.52 -14.62 -22.98
N GLY A 22 -3.39 -14.01 -22.20
CA GLY A 22 -3.10 -12.81 -21.42
C GLY A 22 -2.69 -13.15 -19.98
N CYS A 23 -1.61 -12.51 -19.53
CA CYS A 23 -1.16 -12.43 -18.14
C CYS A 23 -0.43 -13.67 -17.59
N ALA A 24 0.57 -14.16 -18.31
CA ALA A 24 1.78 -14.56 -17.59
C ALA A 24 2.37 -13.26 -17.00
N SER A 25 1.99 -12.91 -15.77
CA SER A 25 2.63 -11.84 -15.00
C SER A 25 4.11 -12.18 -14.96
N SER A 26 4.90 -11.53 -15.81
CA SER A 26 6.34 -11.68 -15.77
C SER A 26 6.78 -11.25 -14.38
N GLU A 27 7.45 -12.13 -13.65
CA GLU A 27 8.14 -11.80 -12.41
C GLU A 27 9.20 -10.74 -12.71
N GLY A 28 8.78 -9.48 -12.71
CA GLY A 28 9.65 -8.34 -12.90
C GLY A 28 10.59 -8.18 -11.71
N PRO A 29 11.61 -7.30 -11.84
CA PRO A 29 12.46 -6.97 -10.72
C PRO A 29 11.63 -6.32 -9.60
N THR A 30 11.83 -6.75 -8.36
CA THR A 30 11.27 -6.11 -7.15
C THR A 30 12.15 -4.96 -6.65
N THR A 31 13.10 -4.54 -7.48
CA THR A 31 14.07 -3.48 -7.21
C THR A 31 14.08 -2.47 -8.33
N PHE A 32 14.46 -1.23 -8.02
CA PHE A 32 14.66 -0.15 -8.97
C PHE A 32 15.96 0.60 -8.66
N ASP A 33 16.62 1.11 -9.70
CA ASP A 33 17.89 1.83 -9.55
C ASP A 33 17.64 3.29 -9.12
N VAL A 34 18.54 3.80 -8.27
CA VAL A 34 18.56 5.19 -7.82
C VAL A 34 19.83 5.84 -8.33
N ALA A 35 19.70 6.79 -9.25
CA ALA A 35 20.85 7.53 -9.76
C ALA A 35 21.49 8.38 -8.64
N PRO A 36 22.83 8.60 -8.69
CA PRO A 36 23.51 9.48 -7.75
C PRO A 36 22.87 10.87 -7.69
N GLY A 37 22.72 11.42 -6.47
CA GLY A 37 22.06 12.69 -6.19
C GLY A 37 20.53 12.66 -6.30
N GLN A 38 19.91 11.55 -6.73
CA GLN A 38 18.46 11.43 -6.87
C GLN A 38 17.77 10.76 -5.70
N TYR A 39 18.47 10.49 -4.59
CA TYR A 39 17.89 9.81 -3.43
C TYR A 39 16.60 10.48 -2.94
N THR A 40 16.63 11.79 -2.70
CA THR A 40 15.46 12.55 -2.24
C THR A 40 14.27 12.45 -3.20
N ARG A 41 14.55 12.46 -4.51
CA ARG A 41 13.52 12.32 -5.54
C ARG A 41 12.93 10.92 -5.51
N ALA A 42 13.77 9.89 -5.56
CA ALA A 42 13.33 8.49 -5.52
C ALA A 42 12.54 8.14 -4.26
N PHE A 43 12.97 8.65 -3.10
CA PHE A 43 12.27 8.45 -1.83
C PHE A 43 10.88 9.09 -1.83
N ASN A 44 10.76 10.33 -2.32
CA ASN A 44 9.46 11.00 -2.45
C ASN A 44 8.55 10.33 -3.48
N THR A 45 9.09 9.95 -4.64
CA THR A 45 8.36 9.22 -5.68
C THR A 45 7.81 7.91 -5.13
N ALA A 46 8.63 7.12 -4.42
CA ALA A 46 8.17 5.88 -3.81
C ALA A 46 7.02 6.13 -2.82
N ARG A 47 7.14 7.14 -1.95
CA ARG A 47 6.09 7.51 -1.00
C ARG A 47 4.80 7.95 -1.70
N GLU A 48 4.90 8.72 -2.78
CA GLU A 48 3.76 9.19 -3.58
C GLU A 48 3.07 8.03 -4.30
N THR A 49 3.84 7.15 -4.94
CA THR A 49 3.31 5.92 -5.57
C THR A 49 2.51 5.07 -4.58
N LEU A 50 3.00 4.86 -3.36
CA LEU A 50 2.26 4.12 -2.34
C LEU A 50 0.93 4.80 -1.96
N ARG A 51 0.92 6.13 -1.87
CA ARG A 51 -0.30 6.91 -1.57
C ARG A 51 -1.31 6.88 -2.71
N ASP A 52 -0.84 6.95 -3.95
CA ASP A 52 -1.69 6.87 -5.14
C ASP A 52 -2.38 5.51 -5.25
N GLN A 53 -1.72 4.45 -4.75
CA GLN A 53 -2.30 3.10 -4.60
C GLN A 53 -3.13 2.95 -3.30
N PHE A 54 -3.48 4.06 -2.65
CA PHE A 54 -4.29 4.16 -1.44
C PHE A 54 -3.71 3.44 -0.21
N TYR A 55 -2.40 3.21 -0.15
CA TYR A 55 -1.76 2.70 1.06
C TYR A 55 -1.57 3.81 2.08
N SER A 56 -1.98 3.53 3.32
CA SER A 56 -1.71 4.40 4.46
C SER A 56 -0.28 4.19 4.94
N ILE A 57 0.51 5.25 4.98
CA ILE A 57 1.92 5.18 5.39
C ILE A 57 2.01 5.06 6.93
N ASP A 58 2.77 4.08 7.40
CA ASP A 58 3.01 3.81 8.83
C ASP A 58 4.30 4.51 9.29
N ARG A 59 5.45 4.16 8.68
CA ARG A 59 6.74 4.77 8.99
C ARG A 59 7.37 5.41 7.75
N VAL A 60 7.94 6.59 7.93
CA VAL A 60 8.80 7.26 6.95
C VAL A 60 10.10 7.65 7.63
N ASP A 61 11.19 7.02 7.23
CA ASP A 61 12.53 7.25 7.77
C ASP A 61 13.51 7.44 6.61
N ALA A 62 13.73 8.69 6.22
CA ALA A 62 14.62 9.05 5.11
C ALA A 62 16.10 8.89 5.48
N GLU A 63 16.46 8.84 6.77
CA GLU A 63 17.85 8.62 7.16
C GLU A 63 18.20 7.12 7.04
N ALA A 64 17.30 6.26 7.52
CA ALA A 64 17.42 4.81 7.40
C ALA A 64 17.07 4.29 5.99
N GLY A 65 16.44 5.12 5.14
CA GLY A 65 15.97 4.73 3.82
C GLY A 65 14.83 3.72 3.87
N VAL A 66 13.88 3.87 4.80
CA VAL A 66 12.76 2.94 4.97
C VAL A 66 11.42 3.67 4.88
N ILE A 67 10.51 3.11 4.08
CA ILE A 67 9.09 3.46 4.09
C ILE A 67 8.30 2.17 4.37
N SER A 68 7.38 2.19 5.34
CA SER A 68 6.43 1.11 5.58
C SER A 68 4.99 1.61 5.54
N THR A 69 4.06 0.73 5.21
CA THR A 69 2.62 1.01 5.24
C THR A 69 1.95 0.29 6.40
N PHE A 70 0.78 0.78 6.81
CA PHE A 70 -0.14 -0.06 7.57
C PHE A 70 -0.64 -1.21 6.69
N PRO A 71 -1.07 -2.34 7.30
CA PRO A 71 -1.74 -3.39 6.56
C PRO A 71 -3.00 -2.85 5.87
N LYS A 72 -3.07 -2.97 4.54
CA LYS A 72 -4.26 -2.62 3.75
C LYS A 72 -5.18 -3.84 3.66
N ASP A 73 -6.43 -3.69 4.07
CA ASP A 73 -7.45 -4.74 3.92
C ASP A 73 -7.76 -4.92 2.42
N SER A 74 -7.66 -6.15 1.93
CA SER A 74 -8.15 -6.51 0.60
C SER A 74 -9.67 -6.47 0.61
N ALA A 75 -10.30 -5.60 -0.20
CA ALA A 75 -11.75 -5.58 -0.32
C ALA A 75 -12.33 -6.80 -1.09
N GLY A 76 -11.47 -7.72 -1.54
CA GLY A 76 -11.86 -8.93 -2.27
C GLY A 76 -12.56 -8.63 -3.61
N LEU A 77 -13.31 -9.61 -4.13
CA LEU A 77 -14.06 -9.54 -5.40
C LEU A 77 -15.08 -8.37 -5.49
N ALA A 78 -15.31 -7.62 -4.41
CA ALA A 78 -16.21 -6.47 -4.41
C ALA A 78 -15.61 -5.23 -5.09
N THR A 79 -14.30 -5.22 -5.39
CA THR A 79 -13.61 -4.10 -6.05
C THR A 79 -12.85 -4.55 -7.29
N PRO A 80 -13.52 -4.93 -8.39
CA PRO A 80 -12.86 -5.35 -9.65
C PRO A 80 -12.04 -4.25 -10.34
N TRP A 81 -12.17 -2.99 -9.89
CA TRP A 81 -11.35 -1.86 -10.32
C TRP A 81 -10.09 -1.67 -9.48
N ASP A 82 -9.90 -2.45 -8.41
CA ASP A 82 -8.68 -2.41 -7.62
C ASP A 82 -7.57 -3.16 -8.37
N SER A 83 -6.57 -2.42 -8.83
CA SER A 83 -5.48 -2.94 -9.65
C SER A 83 -4.50 -3.83 -8.88
N ASP A 84 -4.66 -3.96 -7.56
CA ASP A 84 -3.79 -4.72 -6.66
C ASP A 84 -3.93 -6.25 -6.79
N GLN A 85 -4.87 -6.76 -7.59
CA GLN A 85 -5.15 -8.19 -7.69
C GLN A 85 -4.36 -8.86 -8.83
N SER A 86 -3.51 -9.84 -8.47
CA SER A 86 -2.55 -10.46 -9.38
C SER A 86 -3.12 -11.65 -10.20
N SER A 87 -4.24 -12.29 -9.79
CA SER A 87 -4.94 -13.30 -10.62
C SER A 87 -6.34 -13.71 -10.09
N LEU A 88 -7.27 -14.01 -11.02
CA LEU A 88 -8.63 -14.54 -10.72
C LEU A 88 -8.64 -15.85 -9.90
N LYS A 89 -7.57 -16.64 -9.95
CA LYS A 89 -7.47 -17.91 -9.21
C LYS A 89 -7.07 -17.67 -7.76
N GLN A 90 -6.09 -16.79 -7.50
CA GLN A 90 -5.79 -16.33 -6.15
C GLN A 90 -6.99 -15.64 -5.52
N GLU A 91 -7.74 -14.84 -6.28
CA GLU A 91 -8.94 -14.16 -5.76
C GLU A 91 -9.96 -15.10 -5.10
N TRP A 92 -10.13 -16.33 -5.59
CA TRP A 92 -11.04 -17.31 -4.97
C TRP A 92 -10.50 -17.90 -3.66
N GLU A 93 -9.19 -18.11 -3.56
CA GLU A 93 -8.53 -18.58 -2.34
C GLU A 93 -8.42 -17.43 -1.30
N ASP A 94 -8.20 -16.21 -1.79
CA ASP A 94 -8.11 -14.97 -1.01
C ASP A 94 -9.49 -14.55 -0.50
N LEU A 95 -10.59 -14.76 -1.25
CA LEU A 95 -11.94 -14.45 -0.76
C LEU A 95 -12.28 -15.21 0.53
N ALA A 96 -11.71 -16.41 0.69
CA ALA A 96 -11.93 -17.24 1.88
C ALA A 96 -11.01 -16.87 3.06
N ALA A 97 -9.94 -16.11 2.82
CA ALA A 97 -8.96 -15.72 3.83
C ALA A 97 -8.91 -14.19 3.92
N ASP A 98 -9.30 -13.62 5.07
CA ASP A 98 -9.13 -12.19 5.37
C ASP A 98 -7.63 -11.82 5.27
N GLN A 99 -7.21 -11.42 4.06
CA GLN A 99 -5.83 -11.15 3.69
C GLN A 99 -5.55 -9.66 3.69
N ARG A 100 -4.36 -9.32 4.17
CA ARG A 100 -3.86 -7.96 4.30
C ARG A 100 -2.50 -7.87 3.65
N ARG A 101 -2.19 -6.73 3.04
CA ARG A 101 -0.89 -6.49 2.42
C ARG A 101 -0.18 -5.37 3.14
N THR A 102 1.07 -5.63 3.50
CA THR A 102 1.97 -4.66 4.13
C THR A 102 3.14 -4.43 3.18
N ILE A 103 3.36 -3.17 2.79
CA ILE A 103 4.44 -2.81 1.86
C ILE A 103 5.59 -2.21 2.64
N ARG A 104 6.81 -2.62 2.30
CA ARG A 104 8.04 -2.02 2.78
C ARG A 104 8.96 -1.69 1.62
N VAL A 105 9.38 -0.44 1.53
CA VAL A 105 10.40 0.02 0.59
C VAL A 105 11.68 0.30 1.38
N VAL A 106 12.80 -0.30 0.95
CA VAL A 106 14.12 -0.13 1.57
C VAL A 106 15.11 0.37 0.53
N PHE A 107 15.83 1.44 0.85
CA PHE A 107 16.87 2.01 0.01
C PHE A 107 18.24 1.53 0.50
N GLU A 108 18.87 0.65 -0.29
CA GLU A 108 20.14 0.03 0.02
C GLU A 108 21.31 0.88 -0.53
N ARG A 109 22.31 1.13 0.33
CA ARG A 109 23.58 1.74 -0.10
C ARG A 109 24.43 0.72 -0.81
N GLN A 110 24.99 1.10 -1.96
CA GLN A 110 26.01 0.28 -2.60
C GLN A 110 27.27 0.27 -1.74
N PRO A 111 27.97 -0.88 -1.60
CA PRO A 111 29.23 -0.94 -0.87
C PRO A 111 30.22 0.12 -1.37
N GLY A 112 30.66 1.02 -0.47
CA GLY A 112 31.61 2.09 -0.78
C GLY A 112 31.00 3.38 -1.35
N GLY A 113 29.69 3.42 -1.59
CA GLY A 113 28.98 4.63 -2.01
C GLY A 113 28.47 5.45 -0.81
N PRO A 114 28.51 6.79 -0.87
CA PRO A 114 27.92 7.63 0.17
C PRO A 114 26.38 7.61 0.13
N GLU A 115 25.78 7.23 -1.00
CA GLU A 115 24.34 7.35 -1.26
C GLU A 115 23.68 6.00 -1.60
N PRO A 116 22.37 5.85 -1.35
CA PRO A 116 21.60 4.70 -1.81
C PRO A 116 21.57 4.60 -3.33
N ALA A 117 21.83 3.40 -3.85
CA ALA A 117 21.88 3.13 -5.29
C ALA A 117 20.73 2.22 -5.75
N LEU A 118 20.07 1.52 -4.82
CA LEU A 118 19.04 0.53 -5.13
C LEU A 118 17.85 0.68 -4.17
N GLY A 119 16.65 0.82 -4.69
CA GLY A 119 15.41 0.69 -3.94
C GLY A 119 14.87 -0.73 -4.07
N ARG A 120 14.54 -1.39 -2.96
CA ARG A 120 13.89 -2.70 -2.90
C ARG A 120 12.47 -2.55 -2.35
N VAL A 121 11.50 -3.15 -3.05
CA VAL A 121 10.11 -3.23 -2.61
C VAL A 121 9.85 -4.65 -2.15
N THR A 122 9.33 -4.80 -0.93
CA THR A 122 8.86 -6.06 -0.38
C THR A 122 7.40 -5.90 -0.01
N VAL A 123 6.58 -6.87 -0.40
CA VAL A 123 5.16 -6.90 -0.06
C VAL A 123 4.88 -8.19 0.66
N VAL A 124 4.47 -8.10 1.92
CA VAL A 124 4.12 -9.25 2.75
C VAL A 124 2.60 -9.38 2.78
N VAL A 125 2.11 -10.58 2.51
CA VAL A 125 0.71 -10.96 2.68
C VAL A 125 0.55 -11.56 4.06
N ASP A 126 -0.21 -10.85 4.89
CA ASP A 126 -0.61 -11.29 6.21
C ASP A 126 -2.01 -11.91 6.13
N ARG A 127 -2.20 -13.04 6.80
CA ARG A 127 -3.52 -13.65 7.00
C ARG A 127 -4.01 -13.35 8.40
N ARG A 128 -5.20 -12.77 8.50
CA ARG A 128 -5.84 -12.52 9.78
C ARG A 128 -6.55 -13.76 10.30
N TYR A 129 -6.04 -14.33 11.37
CA TYR A 129 -6.69 -15.44 12.06
C TYR A 129 -7.67 -14.91 13.10
N ARG A 130 -8.96 -15.27 12.98
CA ARG A 130 -10.01 -15.01 13.97
C ARG A 130 -10.55 -16.32 14.54
N PRO A 131 -9.81 -16.98 15.45
CA PRO A 131 -10.29 -18.21 16.07
C PRO A 131 -11.60 -17.98 16.84
N GLY A 132 -12.47 -18.99 16.85
CA GLY A 132 -13.68 -19.00 17.68
C GLY A 132 -14.96 -18.41 17.05
N ILE A 133 -14.94 -18.03 15.77
CA ILE A 133 -16.17 -17.70 15.04
C ILE A 133 -16.90 -18.99 14.66
N ARG A 134 -18.06 -19.22 15.27
CA ARG A 134 -19.01 -20.25 14.81
C ARG A 134 -20.16 -19.55 14.10
N ILE A 135 -20.37 -19.87 12.82
CA ILE A 135 -21.52 -19.37 12.05
C ILE A 135 -22.66 -20.38 12.23
N PRO A 136 -23.68 -20.11 13.06
CA PRO A 136 -24.83 -21.01 13.15
C PRO A 136 -25.64 -20.93 11.85
N ALA A 137 -25.87 -22.07 11.21
CA ALA A 137 -26.59 -22.17 9.93
C ALA A 137 -28.04 -21.66 9.95
N LYS A 138 -28.62 -21.39 11.13
CA LYS A 138 -30.04 -21.02 11.29
C LYS A 138 -30.30 -19.54 11.57
N SER A 139 -29.29 -18.73 11.92
CA SER A 139 -29.48 -17.28 12.10
C SER A 139 -28.17 -16.52 12.18
N VAL A 140 -27.92 -15.65 11.19
CA VAL A 140 -26.80 -14.70 11.16
C VAL A 140 -26.82 -13.77 12.38
N LYS A 141 -27.99 -13.53 12.98
CA LYS A 141 -28.17 -12.67 14.17
C LYS A 141 -27.72 -13.30 15.49
N SER A 142 -27.23 -14.54 15.51
CA SER A 142 -26.83 -15.26 16.74
C SER A 142 -25.39 -15.76 16.69
N ALA A 143 -24.49 -15.03 16.03
CA ALA A 143 -23.06 -15.32 16.12
C ALA A 143 -22.56 -15.00 17.54
N SER A 144 -22.18 -16.04 18.30
CA SER A 144 -21.49 -15.88 19.59
C SER A 144 -19.97 -16.01 19.38
N LEU A 145 -19.20 -15.01 19.82
CA LEU A 145 -17.74 -15.12 19.91
C LEU A 145 -17.38 -16.04 21.08
N THR A 146 -16.77 -17.19 20.80
CA THR A 146 -16.17 -18.03 21.85
C THR A 146 -14.76 -17.53 22.11
N GLN A 147 -14.53 -16.98 23.30
CA GLN A 147 -13.19 -16.55 23.72
C GLN A 147 -12.36 -17.77 24.13
N ASP A 148 -11.21 -17.97 23.49
CA ASP A 148 -10.26 -19.02 23.88
C ASP A 148 -9.52 -18.60 25.17
N PRO A 149 -9.69 -19.33 26.29
CA PRO A 149 -9.04 -18.98 27.55
C PRO A 149 -7.51 -19.04 27.46
N ALA A 150 -6.93 -19.86 26.58
CA ALA A 150 -5.48 -19.97 26.42
C ALA A 150 -4.88 -18.74 25.72
N LEU A 151 -5.61 -18.10 24.80
CA LEU A 151 -5.21 -16.84 24.18
C LEU A 151 -5.35 -15.66 25.15
N ALA A 152 -6.43 -15.64 25.94
CA ALA A 152 -6.65 -14.63 26.97
C ALA A 152 -5.55 -14.64 28.04
N GLN A 153 -5.08 -15.82 28.45
CA GLN A 153 -3.96 -15.98 29.38
C GLN A 153 -2.64 -15.42 28.84
N ARG A 154 -2.48 -15.35 27.51
CA ARG A 154 -1.30 -14.78 26.85
C ARG A 154 -1.47 -13.29 26.51
N ALA A 155 -2.54 -12.65 26.99
CA ALA A 155 -2.92 -11.28 26.65
C ALA A 155 -2.98 -11.02 25.13
N MET A 156 -3.25 -12.05 24.33
CA MET A 156 -3.42 -11.91 22.88
C MET A 156 -4.86 -11.51 22.56
N TRP A 157 -5.00 -10.59 21.60
CA TRP A 157 -6.29 -10.20 21.06
C TRP A 157 -6.92 -11.36 20.26
N PRO A 158 -8.26 -11.42 20.14
CA PRO A 158 -8.96 -12.50 19.44
C PRO A 158 -8.70 -12.55 17.92
N ALA A 159 -7.92 -11.60 17.39
CA ALA A 159 -7.40 -11.66 16.05
C ALA A 159 -5.89 -11.38 16.06
N TYR A 160 -5.15 -12.17 15.29
CA TYR A 160 -3.72 -11.95 15.05
C TYR A 160 -3.43 -12.15 13.56
N ASP A 161 -2.49 -11.36 13.08
CA ASP A 161 -2.03 -11.39 11.68
C ASP A 161 -0.77 -12.27 11.63
N VAL A 162 -0.71 -13.17 10.65
CA VAL A 162 0.45 -14.04 10.41
C VAL A 162 0.92 -13.81 8.99
N ALA A 163 2.19 -13.46 8.82
CA ALA A 163 2.83 -13.42 7.52
C ALA A 163 2.79 -14.81 6.88
N VAL A 164 2.11 -14.93 5.74
CA VAL A 164 1.94 -16.20 5.02
C VAL A 164 2.91 -16.27 3.86
N GLU A 165 2.99 -15.20 3.07
CA GLU A 165 3.69 -15.20 1.78
C GLU A 165 4.20 -13.80 1.42
N GLU A 166 5.16 -13.73 0.50
CA GLU A 166 5.60 -12.49 -0.14
C GLU A 166 4.93 -12.34 -1.52
N ASP A 167 4.19 -11.25 -1.75
CA ASP A 167 3.54 -10.93 -3.02
C ASP A 167 4.54 -10.29 -4.00
N ARG A 168 5.38 -11.14 -4.60
CA ARG A 168 6.44 -10.71 -5.52
C ARG A 168 5.90 -10.03 -6.78
N ALA A 169 4.71 -10.41 -7.24
CA ALA A 169 4.10 -9.82 -8.42
C ALA A 169 3.71 -8.36 -8.16
N LEU A 170 3.06 -8.09 -7.03
CA LEU A 170 2.73 -6.73 -6.61
C LEU A 170 4.00 -5.91 -6.33
N ALA A 171 4.99 -6.51 -5.66
CA ALA A 171 6.28 -5.86 -5.41
C ALA A 171 6.97 -5.43 -6.71
N ALA A 172 7.01 -6.30 -7.72
CA ALA A 172 7.60 -6.02 -9.02
C ALA A 172 6.83 -4.92 -9.78
N ARG A 173 5.49 -4.94 -9.70
CA ARG A 173 4.64 -3.91 -10.32
C ARG A 173 4.91 -2.53 -9.72
N LEU A 174 4.96 -2.44 -8.39
CA LEU A 174 5.26 -1.18 -7.68
C LEU A 174 6.69 -0.70 -7.97
N ALA A 175 7.67 -1.59 -7.98
CA ALA A 175 9.05 -1.24 -8.35
C ALA A 175 9.13 -0.72 -9.79
N GLY A 176 8.42 -1.35 -10.72
CA GLY A 176 8.29 -0.90 -12.11
C GLY A 176 7.65 0.48 -12.22
N GLU A 177 6.54 0.73 -11.51
CA GLU A 177 5.87 2.03 -11.50
C GLU A 177 6.77 3.15 -10.96
N ILE A 178 7.48 2.89 -9.86
CA ILE A 178 8.45 3.85 -9.28
C ILE A 178 9.57 4.13 -10.29
N ALA A 179 10.12 3.09 -10.91
CA ALA A 179 11.17 3.23 -11.92
C ALA A 179 10.70 4.06 -13.13
N SER A 180 9.48 3.82 -13.63
CA SER A 180 8.88 4.58 -14.72
C SER A 180 8.73 6.06 -14.36
N ARG A 181 8.21 6.38 -13.17
CA ARG A 181 8.07 7.78 -12.71
C ARG A 181 9.40 8.47 -12.48
N LEU A 182 10.45 7.73 -12.11
CA LEU A 182 11.81 8.27 -11.99
C LEU A 182 12.44 8.58 -13.35
N ALA A 183 12.12 7.77 -14.37
CA ALA A 183 12.59 7.96 -15.73
C ALA A 183 11.90 9.15 -16.44
N GLU A 184 10.66 9.46 -16.07
CA GLU A 184 9.99 10.66 -16.54
C GLU A 184 10.75 11.90 -16.04
N PRO A 185 11.16 12.84 -16.92
CA PRO A 185 11.77 14.08 -16.48
C PRO A 185 10.80 14.86 -15.59
N ASP A 186 11.29 15.51 -14.53
CA ASP A 186 10.48 16.34 -13.62
C ASP A 186 10.07 17.65 -14.32
N VAL A 187 9.24 17.53 -15.35
CA VAL A 187 8.77 18.65 -16.17
C VAL A 187 7.72 19.46 -15.39
N THR A 188 7.00 18.82 -14.46
CA THR A 188 5.87 19.41 -13.75
C THR A 188 6.29 20.29 -12.58
N ARG A 189 7.49 20.10 -11.98
CA ARG A 189 7.94 20.88 -10.81
C ARG A 189 8.90 22.03 -11.14
N ALA A 190 9.34 22.16 -12.39
CA ALA A 190 10.10 23.31 -12.87
C ALA A 190 9.24 24.56 -13.11
N ALA A 191 7.93 24.52 -12.82
CA ALA A 191 7.13 25.74 -12.72
C ALA A 191 7.70 26.58 -11.55
N PRO A 192 8.21 27.80 -11.80
CA PRO A 192 8.89 28.58 -10.78
C PRO A 192 7.95 28.85 -9.61
N VAL A 193 8.35 28.40 -8.42
CA VAL A 193 7.75 28.82 -7.14
C VAL A 193 7.95 30.35 -6.92
N GLU A 194 8.68 31.03 -7.81
CA GLU A 194 8.87 32.49 -7.82
C GLU A 194 7.58 33.30 -7.98
N ALA A 195 6.49 32.76 -8.53
CA ALA A 195 5.27 33.55 -8.73
C ALA A 195 4.39 33.69 -7.48
N ALA A 196 4.62 32.92 -6.41
CA ALA A 196 3.77 32.93 -5.21
C ALA A 196 4.39 33.67 -4.00
N SER A 197 5.63 34.15 -4.13
CA SER A 197 6.32 34.86 -3.04
C SER A 197 6.23 36.39 -3.16
N ASP A 198 5.70 36.92 -4.27
CA ASP A 198 5.63 38.37 -4.54
C ASP A 198 4.25 38.99 -4.21
N GLU A 199 3.29 38.20 -3.71
CA GLU A 199 1.96 38.67 -3.26
C GLU A 199 1.73 38.49 -1.75
N LEU A 200 2.81 38.36 -0.96
CA LEU A 200 2.77 38.67 0.47
C LEU A 200 3.28 40.10 0.65
N ALA A 201 2.41 41.04 0.27
CA ALA A 201 2.49 42.40 0.74
C ALA A 201 2.68 42.37 2.28
N PRO A 202 3.48 43.28 2.87
CA PRO A 202 3.68 43.34 4.30
C PRO A 202 2.32 43.54 4.97
N MET A 203 1.78 42.47 5.54
CA MET A 203 0.62 42.54 6.40
C MET A 203 1.04 43.38 7.61
N GLU A 204 0.52 44.59 7.62
CA GLU A 204 0.68 45.57 8.68
C GLU A 204 0.52 44.88 10.04
N PRO A 205 1.44 45.07 11.00
CA PRO A 205 1.42 44.35 12.25
C PRO A 205 0.10 44.61 12.97
N ALA A 206 -0.65 43.53 13.23
CA ALA A 206 -1.86 43.57 14.04
C ALA A 206 -1.56 44.28 15.38
N PRO A 207 -2.44 45.17 15.86
CA PRO A 207 -2.21 45.91 17.08
C PRO A 207 -2.05 44.95 18.25
N ALA A 208 -1.00 45.17 19.04
CA ALA A 208 -0.66 44.41 20.23
C ALA A 208 -1.89 44.21 21.12
N ALA A 209 -2.40 42.97 21.15
CA ALA A 209 -3.40 42.55 22.11
C ALA A 209 -2.74 42.60 23.50
N ALA A 210 -3.31 43.44 24.36
CA ALA A 210 -2.91 43.63 25.74
C ALA A 210 -2.75 42.28 26.47
N GLN A 211 -1.62 42.13 27.15
CA GLN A 211 -1.34 41.00 28.03
C GLN A 211 -2.40 40.94 29.12
N SER A 212 -3.28 39.94 29.06
CA SER A 212 -4.20 39.61 30.14
C SER A 212 -3.43 38.93 31.26
N THR A 213 -3.25 39.66 32.36
CA THR A 213 -2.72 39.17 33.62
C THR A 213 -3.72 38.26 34.31
N ASN A 214 -3.69 36.96 34.00
CA ASN A 214 -4.24 35.93 34.89
C ASN A 214 -3.05 35.44 35.74
N GLY A 215 -2.93 35.78 37.02
CA GLY A 215 -3.92 35.51 38.05
C GLY A 215 -3.49 34.22 38.73
N SER A 216 -2.57 34.33 39.70
CA SER A 216 -2.13 33.19 40.50
C SER A 216 -3.27 32.73 41.38
N VAL A 217 -3.55 31.44 41.36
CA VAL A 217 -4.42 30.79 42.35
C VAL A 217 -3.59 29.70 42.99
N ASP A 218 -3.04 30.06 44.15
CA ASP A 218 -2.64 29.13 45.19
C ASP A 218 -3.83 28.26 45.55
N ALA A 219 -3.65 26.95 45.48
CA ALA A 219 -4.53 26.00 46.12
C ALA A 219 -3.65 25.00 46.88
N ASP A 220 -3.52 25.30 48.17
CA ASP A 220 -3.33 24.34 49.25
C ASP A 220 -4.06 23.02 48.95
N VAL A 221 -3.34 21.90 49.10
CA VAL A 221 -3.95 20.58 49.23
C VAL A 221 -3.39 19.96 50.52
N PRO A 222 -4.28 19.46 51.41
CA PRO A 222 -3.94 19.02 52.78
C PRO A 222 -3.10 17.74 52.85
#